data_AF-A0A1X7FK28-F1
#
_entry.id   AF-A0A1X7FK28-F1
#
_cell.length_a   1.000
_cell.length_b   1.000
_cell.length_c   1.000
_cell.angle_alpha   90.00
_cell.angle_beta   90.00
_cell.angle_gamma   90.00
#
_symmetry.space_group_name_H-M   'P 1'
#
loop_
_entity.id
_entity.type
_entity.pdbx_description
1 polymer ?
#
loop_
_entity_poly.entity_id
_entity_poly.type
_entity_poly.pdbx_seq_one_letter_code
_entity_poly.pdbx_strand_id
1 'polypeptide(L)'
;MQSPSRFLAAAVHGDPVRRAVQTTVAAVGSYALMTVLGLPQASWAVISALFVTQINVGATFNSVIYRLASAVLGTATGLGCVYLIGQGPWQTALSLAVAAFIIDALSGRWPGLRFAAVVAGILIMSHQGNDPLTTALLRALAITIGALVAGLAALLILPVPAHRRAQHHLAEALRQCGSLMARLGQQDRKDDDEEQRRRDIHTAIRDNLQSVIANSRQSRHPHARNGDGPGYETLTEAVQRLWHTLDMACSIDLHPLSERARATLSGTLAPIAAEGCAHLHRIADAVEQDGIPPRPEGLQEDLGTARQRLGNLGSALPDDEKAQLIAVGLILREVGTNMYAIAEPLRGNDNAGGG
;
A
#
# COMPACT_ATOMS: atom_id res chain seq x y z
N MET A 1 -37.83 -15.46 10.62
CA MET A 1 -37.22 -16.46 9.72
C MET A 1 -36.74 -15.76 8.46
N GLN A 2 -35.47 -15.34 8.41
CA GLN A 2 -34.85 -14.75 7.22
C GLN A 2 -34.33 -15.89 6.32
N SER A 3 -34.54 -15.79 5.00
CA SER A 3 -34.27 -16.90 4.08
C SER A 3 -32.77 -17.23 3.96
N PRO A 4 -32.39 -18.52 3.91
CA PRO A 4 -30.99 -18.98 3.78
C PRO A 4 -30.27 -18.48 2.52
N SER A 5 -31.01 -17.98 1.52
CA SER A 5 -30.47 -17.37 0.31
C SER A 5 -29.74 -16.04 0.53
N ARG A 6 -30.11 -15.24 1.55
CA ARG A 6 -29.45 -13.96 1.82
C ARG A 6 -28.08 -14.15 2.50
N PHE A 7 -27.93 -15.19 3.32
CA PHE A 7 -26.65 -15.54 3.94
C PHE A 7 -25.66 -16.12 2.93
N LEU A 8 -26.12 -16.97 2.00
CA LEU A 8 -25.27 -17.47 0.92
C LEU A 8 -24.88 -16.35 -0.06
N ALA A 9 -25.80 -15.44 -0.38
CA ALA A 9 -25.45 -14.25 -1.16
C ALA A 9 -24.42 -13.39 -0.40
N ALA A 10 -24.66 -13.02 0.86
CA ALA A 10 -23.71 -12.22 1.64
C ALA A 10 -22.33 -12.90 1.81
N ALA A 11 -22.28 -14.22 1.97
CA ALA A 11 -21.04 -14.99 2.05
C ALA A 11 -20.28 -15.02 0.70
N VAL A 12 -21.00 -15.08 -0.43
CA VAL A 12 -20.42 -14.98 -1.78
C VAL A 12 -19.86 -13.57 -2.06
N HIS A 13 -20.32 -12.54 -1.35
CA HIS A 13 -19.83 -11.16 -1.49
C HIS A 13 -18.62 -10.84 -0.59
N GLY A 14 -18.15 -11.79 0.23
CA GLY A 14 -16.94 -11.61 1.03
C GLY A 14 -15.68 -11.56 0.17
N ASP A 15 -14.78 -10.62 0.48
CA ASP A 15 -13.44 -10.50 -0.13
C ASP A 15 -12.67 -11.83 -0.28
N PRO A 16 -12.69 -12.74 0.72
CA PRO A 16 -12.00 -14.04 0.61
C PRO A 16 -12.64 -14.98 -0.43
N VAL A 17 -13.98 -15.05 -0.46
CA VAL A 17 -14.71 -15.96 -1.37
C VAL A 17 -14.56 -15.48 -2.81
N ARG A 18 -14.67 -14.16 -3.04
CA ARG A 18 -14.41 -13.56 -4.34
C ARG A 18 -13.01 -13.91 -4.86
N ARG A 19 -11.98 -13.74 -4.03
CA ARG A 19 -10.60 -14.07 -4.40
C ARG A 19 -10.43 -15.55 -4.67
N ALA A 20 -11.04 -16.41 -3.86
CA ALA A 20 -11.02 -17.86 -4.09
C ALA A 20 -11.61 -18.20 -5.47
N VAL A 21 -12.79 -17.65 -5.80
CA VAL A 21 -13.43 -17.87 -7.10
C VAL A 21 -12.58 -17.34 -8.26
N GLN A 22 -12.05 -16.11 -8.16
CA GLN A 22 -11.17 -15.54 -9.18
C GLN A 22 -9.92 -16.40 -9.40
N THR A 23 -9.30 -16.86 -8.32
CA THR A 23 -8.11 -17.73 -8.35
C THR A 23 -8.43 -19.07 -9.02
N THR A 24 -9.55 -19.70 -8.64
CA THR A 24 -9.99 -20.97 -9.25
C THR A 24 -10.24 -20.80 -10.74
N VAL A 25 -10.98 -19.77 -11.16
CA VAL A 25 -11.28 -19.57 -12.58
C VAL A 25 -10.04 -19.17 -13.37
N ALA A 26 -9.14 -18.37 -12.81
CA ALA A 26 -7.87 -18.03 -13.44
C ALA A 26 -7.02 -19.29 -13.67
N ALA A 27 -6.90 -20.17 -12.67
CA ALA A 27 -6.13 -21.40 -12.76
C ALA A 27 -6.72 -22.38 -13.78
N VAL A 28 -8.02 -22.67 -13.66
CA VAL A 28 -8.74 -23.59 -14.56
C VAL A 28 -8.76 -23.04 -15.99
N GLY A 29 -9.05 -21.76 -16.15
CA GLY A 29 -9.07 -21.09 -17.44
C GLY A 29 -7.71 -21.10 -18.14
N SER A 30 -6.62 -20.88 -17.38
CA SER A 30 -5.26 -20.92 -17.91
C SER A 30 -4.87 -22.31 -18.37
N TYR A 31 -5.22 -23.34 -17.59
CA TYR A 31 -5.00 -24.73 -17.96
C TYR A 31 -5.79 -25.10 -19.23
N ALA A 32 -7.10 -24.84 -19.23
CA ALA A 32 -7.97 -25.15 -20.35
C ALA A 32 -7.51 -24.46 -21.64
N LEU A 33 -7.12 -23.19 -21.57
CA LEU A 33 -6.63 -22.44 -22.73
C LEU A 33 -5.33 -23.04 -23.29
N MET A 34 -4.37 -23.40 -22.43
CA MET A 34 -3.14 -24.07 -22.86
C MET A 34 -3.43 -25.42 -23.52
N THR A 35 -4.34 -26.22 -22.96
CA THR A 35 -4.73 -27.52 -23.50
C THR A 35 -5.41 -27.39 -24.86
N VAL A 36 -6.34 -26.44 -25.02
CA VAL A 36 -7.04 -26.19 -26.30
C VAL A 36 -6.08 -25.72 -27.38
N LEU A 37 -5.10 -24.89 -27.03
CA LEU A 37 -4.07 -24.43 -27.97
C LEU A 37 -2.98 -25.48 -28.25
N GLY A 38 -3.03 -26.64 -27.60
CA GLY A 38 -2.02 -27.70 -27.75
C GLY A 38 -0.62 -27.27 -27.29
N LEU A 39 -0.53 -26.26 -26.42
CA LEU A 39 0.75 -25.71 -25.98
C LEU A 39 1.36 -26.56 -24.87
N PRO A 40 2.66 -26.91 -24.95
CA PRO A 40 3.34 -27.60 -23.88
C PRO A 40 3.46 -26.68 -22.65
N GLN A 41 3.83 -27.25 -21.50
CA GLN A 41 4.14 -26.47 -20.29
C GLN A 41 2.94 -25.77 -19.63
N ALA A 42 1.73 -26.32 -19.75
CA ALA A 42 0.50 -25.78 -19.14
C ALA A 42 0.63 -25.48 -17.63
N SER A 43 1.45 -26.25 -16.90
CA SER A 43 1.76 -26.01 -15.49
C SER A 43 2.29 -24.60 -15.22
N TRP A 44 3.08 -24.03 -16.13
CA TRP A 44 3.66 -22.70 -15.99
C TRP A 44 2.64 -21.58 -16.16
N ALA A 45 1.67 -21.78 -17.04
CA ALA A 45 0.54 -20.85 -17.17
C ALA A 45 -0.29 -20.83 -15.88
N VAL A 46 -0.59 -22.00 -15.33
CA VAL A 46 -1.34 -22.11 -14.06
C VAL A 46 -0.56 -21.47 -12.91
N ILE A 47 0.73 -21.76 -12.76
CA ILE A 47 1.58 -21.14 -11.74
C ILE A 47 1.57 -19.62 -11.89
N SER A 48 1.73 -19.10 -13.12
CA SER A 48 1.68 -17.66 -13.39
C SER A 48 0.34 -17.04 -13.00
N ALA A 49 -0.76 -17.69 -13.35
CA ALA A 49 -2.11 -17.24 -13.00
C ALA A 49 -2.29 -17.14 -11.48
N LEU A 50 -1.89 -18.18 -10.74
CA LEU A 50 -1.97 -18.22 -9.29
C LEU A 50 -1.16 -17.09 -8.63
N PHE A 51 0.06 -16.84 -9.11
CA PHE A 51 0.88 -15.73 -8.61
C PHE A 51 0.21 -14.37 -8.83
N VAL A 52 -0.34 -14.14 -10.03
CA VAL A 52 -1.01 -12.88 -10.35
C VAL A 52 -2.25 -12.67 -9.47
N THR A 53 -2.99 -13.74 -9.16
CA THR A 53 -4.18 -13.66 -8.29
C THR A 53 -3.84 -13.52 -6.80
N GLN A 54 -2.73 -14.08 -6.32
CA GLN A 54 -2.34 -14.00 -4.91
C GLN A 54 -1.82 -12.61 -4.51
N ILE A 55 -1.18 -11.90 -5.44
CA ILE A 55 -0.54 -10.60 -5.17
C ILE A 55 -1.57 -9.44 -5.12
N ASN A 56 -2.80 -9.64 -5.61
CA ASN A 56 -3.74 -8.54 -5.81
C ASN A 56 -5.03 -8.64 -4.95
N VAL A 57 -5.23 -7.64 -4.09
CA VAL A 57 -6.54 -7.36 -3.44
C VAL A 57 -7.55 -6.80 -4.43
N GLY A 58 -7.09 -6.25 -5.55
CA GLY A 58 -7.86 -5.94 -6.75
C GLY A 58 -6.87 -5.88 -7.90
N ALA A 59 -7.19 -6.49 -9.04
CA ALA A 59 -6.20 -6.63 -10.10
C ALA A 59 -5.81 -5.29 -10.72
N THR A 60 -4.79 -4.64 -10.17
CA THR A 60 -4.15 -3.50 -10.80
C THR A 60 -3.40 -4.02 -12.02
N PHE A 61 -3.65 -3.41 -13.18
CA PHE A 61 -2.97 -3.68 -14.45
C PHE A 61 -1.44 -3.85 -14.30
N ASN A 62 -0.87 -3.13 -13.32
CA ASN A 62 0.54 -3.17 -12.97
C ASN A 62 1.06 -4.58 -12.58
N SER A 63 0.27 -5.43 -11.93
CA SER A 63 0.72 -6.77 -11.54
C SER A 63 0.83 -7.71 -12.73
N VAL A 64 -0.04 -7.55 -13.73
CA VAL A 64 0.09 -8.25 -15.01
C VAL A 64 1.35 -7.74 -15.73
N ILE A 65 1.56 -6.43 -15.79
CA ILE A 65 2.79 -5.85 -16.38
C ILE A 65 4.05 -6.40 -15.70
N TYR A 66 4.14 -6.35 -14.36
CA TYR A 66 5.32 -6.85 -13.66
C TYR A 66 5.53 -8.34 -13.85
N ARG A 67 4.46 -9.12 -14.02
CA ARG A 67 4.57 -10.54 -14.35
C ARG A 67 5.17 -10.74 -15.74
N LEU A 68 4.70 -9.99 -16.73
CA LEU A 68 5.25 -10.01 -18.09
C LEU A 68 6.70 -9.55 -18.11
N ALA A 69 7.01 -8.43 -17.44
CA ALA A 69 8.36 -7.90 -17.32
C ALA A 69 9.30 -8.91 -16.62
N SER A 70 8.83 -9.57 -15.55
CA SER A 70 9.59 -10.62 -14.86
C SER A 70 9.85 -11.83 -15.76
N ALA A 71 8.87 -12.21 -16.59
CA ALA A 71 9.02 -13.31 -17.54
C ALA A 71 10.10 -12.98 -18.59
N VAL A 72 10.02 -11.79 -19.19
CA VAL A 72 10.99 -11.34 -20.20
C VAL A 72 12.38 -11.22 -19.58
N LEU A 73 12.49 -10.52 -18.46
CA LEU A 73 13.78 -10.25 -17.82
C LEU A 73 14.41 -11.53 -17.31
N GLY A 74 13.66 -12.39 -16.60
CA GLY A 74 14.18 -13.65 -16.09
C GLY A 74 14.58 -14.61 -17.21
N THR A 75 13.80 -14.66 -18.30
CA THR A 75 14.12 -15.49 -19.47
C THR A 75 15.38 -14.98 -20.17
N ALA A 76 15.50 -13.66 -20.38
CA ALA A 76 16.66 -13.04 -21.02
C ALA A 76 17.94 -13.24 -20.18
N THR A 77 17.88 -12.98 -18.87
CA THR A 77 19.03 -13.18 -17.98
C THR A 77 19.40 -14.66 -17.87
N GLY A 78 18.42 -15.55 -17.75
CA GLY A 78 18.65 -17.00 -17.68
C GLY A 78 19.30 -17.55 -18.96
N LEU A 79 18.78 -17.18 -20.13
CA LEU A 79 19.36 -17.54 -21.43
C LEU A 79 20.76 -16.97 -21.60
N GLY A 80 20.96 -15.69 -21.26
CA GLY A 80 22.26 -15.04 -21.35
C GLY A 80 23.31 -15.75 -20.49
N CYS A 81 22.97 -16.14 -19.27
CA CYS A 81 23.87 -16.90 -18.41
C CYS A 81 24.20 -18.28 -19.01
N VAL A 82 23.18 -19.01 -19.48
CA VAL A 82 23.35 -20.32 -20.14
C VAL A 82 24.27 -20.25 -21.35
N TYR A 83 24.12 -19.22 -22.19
CA TYR A 83 24.94 -19.05 -23.40
C TYR A 83 26.37 -18.57 -23.11
N LEU A 84 26.55 -17.66 -22.15
CA LEU A 84 27.85 -17.04 -21.88
C LEU A 84 28.74 -17.87 -20.94
N ILE A 85 28.16 -18.51 -19.94
CA ILE A 85 28.89 -19.25 -18.90
C ILE A 85 29.01 -20.74 -19.28
N GLY A 86 28.02 -21.27 -20.00
CA GLY A 86 27.98 -22.67 -20.41
C GLY A 86 27.36 -23.60 -19.35
N GLN A 87 27.56 -24.90 -19.55
CA GLN A 87 26.87 -25.95 -18.80
C GLN A 87 27.83 -26.77 -17.94
N GLY A 88 27.44 -27.02 -16.68
CA GLY A 88 28.15 -27.89 -15.75
C GLY A 88 27.90 -27.48 -14.29
N PRO A 89 28.23 -28.32 -13.30
CA PRO A 89 27.80 -28.12 -11.91
C PRO A 89 28.24 -26.77 -11.32
N TRP A 90 29.47 -26.35 -11.61
CA TRP A 90 29.99 -25.07 -11.15
C TRP A 90 29.50 -23.89 -12.02
N GLN A 91 29.34 -24.10 -13.33
CA GLN A 91 28.79 -23.10 -14.25
C GLN A 91 27.33 -22.77 -13.94
N THR A 92 26.54 -23.76 -13.54
CA THR A 92 25.16 -23.59 -13.08
C THR A 92 25.13 -22.76 -11.80
N ALA A 93 26.00 -23.08 -10.82
CA ALA A 93 26.10 -22.28 -9.60
C ALA A 93 26.50 -20.83 -9.88
N LEU A 94 27.49 -20.62 -10.77
CA LEU A 94 27.90 -19.28 -11.19
C LEU A 94 26.77 -18.54 -11.94
N SER A 95 26.08 -19.22 -12.84
CA SER A 95 24.94 -18.67 -13.59
C SER A 95 23.80 -18.24 -12.66
N LEU A 96 23.50 -19.05 -11.64
CA LEU A 96 22.51 -18.70 -10.62
C LEU A 96 22.94 -17.48 -9.80
N ALA A 97 24.20 -17.43 -9.37
CA ALA A 97 24.74 -16.29 -8.63
C ALA A 97 24.68 -14.99 -9.45
N VAL A 98 25.11 -15.04 -10.71
CA VAL A 98 25.11 -13.89 -11.63
C VAL A 98 23.68 -13.43 -11.92
N ALA A 99 22.78 -14.35 -12.26
CA ALA A 99 21.38 -14.00 -12.52
C ALA A 99 20.70 -13.39 -11.29
N ALA A 100 20.89 -14.00 -10.12
CA ALA A 100 20.33 -13.49 -8.87
C ALA A 100 20.88 -12.08 -8.54
N PHE A 101 22.19 -11.86 -8.69
CA PHE A 101 22.81 -10.56 -8.44
C PHE A 101 22.27 -9.48 -9.37
N ILE A 102 22.21 -9.73 -10.68
CA ILE A 102 21.70 -8.77 -11.67
C ILE A 102 20.24 -8.41 -11.36
N ILE A 103 19.42 -9.42 -11.07
CA ILE A 103 17.99 -9.22 -10.87
C ILE A 103 17.70 -8.54 -9.53
N ASP A 104 18.43 -8.89 -8.47
CA ASP A 104 18.25 -8.27 -7.15
C ASP A 104 18.69 -6.80 -7.18
N ALA A 105 19.81 -6.51 -7.84
CA ALA A 105 20.25 -5.13 -8.08
C ALA A 105 19.18 -4.29 -8.80
N LEU A 106 18.51 -4.87 -9.81
CA LEU A 106 17.43 -4.19 -10.53
C LEU A 106 16.13 -4.09 -9.70
N SER A 107 15.88 -5.11 -8.88
CA SER A 107 14.73 -5.17 -7.98
C SER A 107 14.80 -4.15 -6.85
N GLY A 108 15.99 -3.65 -6.51
CA GLY A 108 16.17 -2.52 -5.60
C GLY A 108 15.46 -1.24 -6.08
N ARG A 109 15.35 -1.04 -7.40
CA ARG A 109 14.59 0.09 -7.98
C ARG A 109 13.16 -0.30 -8.35
N TRP A 110 12.92 -1.55 -8.73
CA TRP A 110 11.61 -2.04 -9.16
C TRP A 110 11.25 -3.33 -8.41
N PRO A 111 10.69 -3.23 -7.19
CA PRO A 111 10.41 -4.41 -6.34
C PRO A 111 9.53 -5.47 -7.02
N GLY A 112 8.70 -5.08 -7.99
CA GLY A 112 7.87 -5.98 -8.79
C GLY A 112 8.64 -6.95 -9.68
N LEU A 113 9.94 -6.74 -9.90
CA LEU A 113 10.78 -7.60 -10.76
C LEU A 113 11.44 -8.77 -10.02
N ARG A 114 11.30 -8.87 -8.70
CA ARG A 114 11.95 -9.93 -7.89
C ARG A 114 11.66 -11.34 -8.39
N PHE A 115 10.47 -11.55 -8.96
CA PHE A 115 10.10 -12.86 -9.50
C PHE A 115 10.93 -13.27 -10.73
N ALA A 116 11.56 -12.32 -11.43
CA ALA A 116 12.44 -12.63 -12.55
C ALA A 116 13.58 -13.57 -12.14
N ALA A 117 14.07 -13.49 -10.89
CA ALA A 117 15.15 -14.35 -10.39
C ALA A 117 14.72 -15.82 -10.35
N VAL A 118 13.47 -16.06 -9.95
CA VAL A 118 12.87 -17.40 -9.96
C VAL A 118 12.77 -17.93 -11.39
N VAL A 119 12.31 -17.10 -12.33
CA VAL A 119 12.20 -17.47 -13.75
C VAL A 119 13.58 -17.80 -14.32
N ALA A 120 14.59 -16.94 -14.08
CA ALA A 120 15.96 -17.15 -14.53
C ALA A 120 16.55 -18.44 -13.94
N GLY A 121 16.42 -18.63 -12.62
CA GLY A 121 16.97 -19.79 -11.94
C GLY A 121 16.40 -21.10 -12.45
N ILE A 122 15.08 -21.17 -12.63
CA ILE A 122 14.44 -22.38 -13.16
C ILE A 122 14.76 -22.60 -14.64
N LEU A 123 15.01 -21.55 -15.42
CA LEU A 123 15.50 -21.70 -16.79
C LEU A 123 16.89 -22.33 -16.81
N ILE A 124 17.81 -21.79 -16.02
CA ILE A 124 19.19 -22.28 -15.88
C ILE A 124 19.20 -23.74 -15.44
N MET A 125 18.34 -24.12 -14.48
CA MET A 125 18.28 -25.48 -13.94
C MET A 125 17.57 -26.49 -14.85
N SER A 126 16.63 -26.05 -15.69
CA SER A 126 15.75 -26.96 -16.43
C SER A 126 16.23 -27.31 -17.83
N HIS A 127 17.46 -26.94 -18.20
CA HIS A 127 18.00 -27.13 -19.55
C HIS A 127 18.41 -28.58 -19.90
N GLN A 128 17.75 -29.59 -19.31
CA GLN A 128 18.06 -30.99 -19.58
C GLN A 128 17.36 -31.46 -20.86
N GLY A 129 18.00 -31.30 -22.02
CA GLY A 129 17.71 -32.08 -23.23
C GLY A 129 16.97 -31.41 -24.41
N ASN A 130 16.46 -30.19 -24.27
CA ASN A 130 15.82 -29.43 -25.36
C ASN A 130 16.56 -28.11 -25.65
N ASP A 131 16.44 -27.59 -26.87
CA ASP A 131 16.95 -26.27 -27.26
C ASP A 131 16.55 -25.21 -26.20
N PRO A 132 17.53 -24.53 -25.57
CA PRO A 132 17.24 -23.63 -24.46
C PRO A 132 16.37 -22.46 -24.91
N LEU A 133 16.53 -21.98 -26.14
CA LEU A 133 15.71 -20.90 -26.70
C LEU A 133 14.26 -21.31 -26.88
N THR A 134 14.00 -22.46 -27.50
CA THR A 134 12.64 -22.97 -27.67
C THR A 134 11.94 -23.17 -26.32
N THR A 135 12.66 -23.75 -25.35
CA THR A 135 12.13 -23.97 -23.99
C THR A 135 11.81 -22.65 -23.30
N ALA A 136 12.70 -21.66 -23.42
CA ALA A 136 12.54 -20.32 -22.88
C ALA A 136 11.33 -19.59 -23.46
N LEU A 137 11.16 -19.62 -24.78
CA LEU A 137 10.06 -18.96 -25.47
C LEU A 137 8.70 -19.58 -25.08
N LEU A 138 8.63 -20.92 -25.03
CA LEU A 138 7.43 -21.62 -24.59
C LEU A 138 7.06 -21.28 -23.14
N ARG A 139 8.05 -21.10 -22.25
CA ARG A 139 7.83 -20.61 -20.87
C ARG A 139 7.31 -19.20 -20.84
N ALA A 140 7.97 -18.28 -21.53
CA ALA A 140 7.57 -16.88 -21.57
C ALA A 140 6.12 -16.74 -22.08
N LEU A 141 5.77 -17.53 -23.11
CA LEU A 141 4.42 -17.59 -23.65
C LEU A 141 3.42 -18.17 -22.63
N ALA A 142 3.74 -19.29 -21.98
CA ALA A 142 2.88 -19.87 -20.94
C ALA A 142 2.65 -18.90 -19.77
N ILE A 143 3.72 -18.23 -19.28
CA ILE A 143 3.64 -17.23 -18.21
C ILE A 143 2.76 -16.05 -18.62
N THR A 144 2.88 -15.59 -19.88
CA THR A 144 2.08 -14.52 -20.47
C THR A 144 0.61 -14.89 -20.52
N ILE A 145 0.28 -16.08 -21.02
CA ILE A 145 -1.11 -16.58 -21.06
C ILE A 145 -1.69 -16.63 -19.65
N GLY A 146 -0.98 -17.22 -18.69
CA GLY A 146 -1.44 -17.30 -17.31
C GLY A 146 -1.69 -15.91 -16.68
N ALA A 147 -0.81 -14.95 -16.95
CA ALA A 147 -0.97 -13.58 -16.45
C ALA A 147 -2.17 -12.87 -17.06
N LEU A 148 -2.40 -13.04 -18.37
CA LEU A 148 -3.54 -12.46 -19.08
C LEU A 148 -4.86 -13.07 -18.62
N VAL A 149 -4.94 -14.40 -18.51
CA VAL A 149 -6.14 -15.08 -18.03
C VAL A 149 -6.47 -14.69 -16.60
N ALA A 150 -5.47 -14.58 -15.71
CA ALA A 150 -5.68 -14.07 -14.35
C ALA A 150 -6.16 -12.62 -14.32
N GLY A 151 -5.58 -11.75 -15.16
CA GLY A 151 -6.04 -10.37 -15.32
C GLY A 151 -7.50 -10.30 -15.79
N LEU A 152 -7.85 -11.09 -16.81
CA LEU A 152 -9.23 -11.18 -17.32
C LEU A 152 -10.19 -11.73 -16.27
N ALA A 153 -9.81 -12.79 -15.55
CA ALA A 153 -10.61 -13.35 -14.46
C ALA A 153 -10.89 -12.31 -13.39
N ALA A 154 -9.89 -11.53 -12.98
CA ALA A 154 -10.08 -10.50 -11.96
C ALA A 154 -10.91 -9.29 -12.43
N LEU A 155 -10.94 -9.02 -13.74
CA LEU A 155 -11.78 -7.97 -14.34
C LEU A 155 -13.23 -8.42 -14.57
N LEU A 156 -13.43 -9.66 -15.01
CA LEU A 156 -14.73 -10.18 -15.42
C LEU A 156 -15.49 -10.88 -14.27
N ILE A 157 -14.78 -11.43 -13.28
CA ILE A 157 -15.37 -12.29 -12.25
C ILE A 157 -15.37 -11.53 -10.94
N LEU A 158 -16.54 -10.96 -10.60
CA LEU A 158 -16.75 -10.16 -9.39
C LEU A 158 -15.67 -9.07 -9.26
N PRO A 159 -15.73 -7.98 -10.03
CA PRO A 159 -14.76 -6.90 -9.90
C PRO A 159 -14.78 -6.32 -8.49
N VAL A 160 -13.62 -5.93 -7.95
CA VAL A 160 -13.55 -5.26 -6.64
C VAL A 160 -14.41 -4.00 -6.69
N PRO A 161 -15.37 -3.82 -5.76
CA PRO A 161 -16.20 -2.64 -5.72
C PRO A 161 -15.34 -1.38 -5.66
N ALA A 162 -15.67 -0.36 -6.44
CA ALA A 162 -14.89 0.88 -6.46
C ALA A 162 -14.84 1.56 -5.07
N HIS A 163 -15.86 1.36 -4.22
CA HIS A 163 -15.87 1.72 -2.81
C HIS A 163 -14.71 1.08 -2.01
N ARG A 164 -14.46 -0.22 -2.18
CA ARG A 164 -13.35 -0.93 -1.49
C ARG A 164 -11.99 -0.42 -1.93
N ARG A 165 -11.84 -0.05 -3.21
CA ARG A 165 -10.59 0.58 -3.71
C ARG A 165 -10.40 1.97 -3.10
N ALA A 166 -11.46 2.77 -3.02
CA ALA A 166 -11.42 4.08 -2.38
C ALA A 166 -11.07 3.97 -0.89
N GLN A 167 -11.62 3.00 -0.15
CA GLN A 167 -11.24 2.75 1.25
C GLN A 167 -9.77 2.38 1.40
N HIS A 168 -9.25 1.49 0.54
CA HIS A 168 -7.84 1.11 0.59
C HIS A 168 -6.90 2.30 0.36
N HIS A 169 -7.18 3.15 -0.65
CA HIS A 169 -6.39 4.35 -0.88
C HIS A 169 -6.52 5.38 0.26
N LEU A 170 -7.71 5.52 0.85
CA LEU A 170 -7.91 6.39 2.01
C LEU A 170 -7.10 5.90 3.23
N ALA A 171 -7.13 4.59 3.50
CA ALA A 171 -6.36 3.97 4.56
C ALA A 171 -4.84 4.15 4.34
N GLU A 172 -4.37 3.99 3.11
CA GLU A 172 -2.96 4.24 2.79
C GLU A 172 -2.58 5.71 2.99
N ALA A 173 -3.43 6.67 2.59
CA ALA A 173 -3.20 8.09 2.87
C ALA A 173 -3.12 8.39 4.38
N LEU A 174 -3.96 7.74 5.20
CA LEU A 174 -3.91 7.85 6.66
C LEU A 174 -2.63 7.27 7.26
N ARG A 175 -2.16 6.11 6.76
CA ARG A 175 -0.86 5.52 7.16
C ARG A 175 0.31 6.45 6.83
N GLN A 176 0.29 7.08 5.66
CA GLN A 176 1.29 8.07 5.27
C GLN A 176 1.20 9.36 6.12
N CYS A 177 0.01 9.78 6.56
CA CYS A 177 -0.10 10.84 7.57
C CYS A 177 0.50 10.39 8.91
N GLY A 178 0.35 9.11 9.29
CA GLY A 178 0.99 8.52 10.46
C GLY A 178 2.51 8.59 10.39
N SER A 179 3.10 8.33 9.22
CA SER A 179 4.55 8.44 9.02
C SER A 179 5.05 9.89 9.16
N LEU A 180 4.26 10.89 8.73
CA LEU A 180 4.55 12.30 9.01
C LEU A 180 4.41 12.64 10.50
N MET A 181 3.38 12.13 11.17
CA MET A 181 3.19 12.32 12.62
C MET A 181 4.38 11.80 13.42
N ALA A 182 4.89 10.61 13.08
CA ALA A 182 6.05 10.01 13.73
C ALA A 182 7.33 10.86 13.61
N ARG A 183 7.47 11.64 12.53
CA ARG A 183 8.64 12.52 12.31
C ARG A 183 8.68 13.72 13.25
N LEU A 184 7.55 14.17 13.76
CA LEU A 184 7.52 15.24 14.78
C LEU A 184 8.31 14.87 16.04
N GLY A 185 8.40 13.58 16.34
CA GLY A 185 9.20 13.06 17.45
C GLY A 185 10.69 12.84 17.14
N GLN A 186 11.13 13.08 15.89
CA GLN A 186 12.46 12.71 15.40
C GLN A 186 13.24 13.89 14.81
N GLN A 187 12.79 15.14 15.03
CA GLN A 187 13.33 16.36 14.40
C GLN A 187 14.84 16.63 14.65
N ASP A 188 15.46 15.97 15.63
CA ASP A 188 16.88 16.14 15.96
C ASP A 188 17.82 15.18 15.18
N ARG A 189 17.26 14.24 14.41
CA ARG A 189 18.05 13.27 13.64
C ARG A 189 18.47 13.87 12.31
N LYS A 190 19.76 14.21 12.19
CA LYS A 190 20.38 14.60 10.92
C LYS A 190 20.34 13.40 9.96
N ASP A 191 19.46 13.44 8.97
CA ASP A 191 19.25 12.38 7.99
C ASP A 191 19.42 12.98 6.59
N ASP A 192 20.51 12.62 5.90
CA ASP A 192 20.88 13.21 4.60
C ASP A 192 19.80 12.96 3.52
N ASP A 193 18.96 11.94 3.70
CA ASP A 193 17.85 11.57 2.81
C ASP A 193 16.48 12.10 3.27
N GLU A 194 16.42 12.91 4.34
CA GLU A 194 15.15 13.26 5.00
C GLU A 194 14.18 13.97 4.06
N GLU A 195 14.70 14.93 3.29
CA GLU A 195 13.96 15.73 2.33
C GLU A 195 13.43 14.87 1.17
N GLN A 196 14.22 13.90 0.69
CA GLN A 196 13.75 12.98 -0.34
C GLN A 196 12.62 12.10 0.18
N ARG A 197 12.79 11.51 1.37
CA ARG A 197 11.74 10.68 1.99
C ARG A 197 10.47 11.49 2.28
N ARG A 198 10.61 12.76 2.67
CA ARG A 198 9.46 13.66 2.84
C ARG A 198 8.73 13.86 1.52
N ARG A 199 9.43 14.16 0.42
CA ARG A 199 8.84 14.26 -0.93
C ARG A 199 8.13 12.98 -1.38
N ASP A 200 8.69 11.82 -1.08
CA ASP A 200 8.08 10.53 -1.41
C ASP A 200 6.75 10.34 -0.65
N ILE A 201 6.71 10.69 0.65
CA ILE A 201 5.47 10.67 1.45
C ILE A 201 4.43 11.65 0.90
N HIS A 202 4.82 12.88 0.55
CA HIS A 202 3.90 13.86 -0.05
C HIS A 202 3.29 13.37 -1.37
N THR A 203 4.12 12.72 -2.19
CA THR A 203 3.68 12.15 -3.47
C THR A 203 2.71 11.00 -3.22
N ALA A 204 3.04 10.10 -2.28
CA ALA A 204 2.18 8.98 -1.91
C ALA A 204 0.82 9.43 -1.36
N ILE A 205 0.76 10.45 -0.48
CA ILE A 205 -0.51 10.98 0.05
C ILE A 205 -1.35 11.55 -1.10
N ARG A 206 -0.75 12.38 -1.96
CA ARG A 206 -1.44 13.00 -3.11
C ARG A 206 -2.03 11.94 -4.04
N ASP A 207 -1.24 10.96 -4.45
CA ASP A 207 -1.65 9.93 -5.41
C ASP A 207 -2.77 9.05 -4.84
N ASN A 208 -2.71 8.73 -3.55
CA ASN A 208 -3.77 8.01 -2.87
C ASN A 208 -5.06 8.82 -2.80
N LEU A 209 -5.03 10.08 -2.36
CA LEU A 209 -6.23 10.92 -2.30
C LEU A 209 -6.86 11.15 -3.70
N GLN A 210 -6.05 11.33 -4.74
CA GLN A 210 -6.55 11.38 -6.12
C GLN A 210 -7.24 10.08 -6.53
N SER A 211 -6.68 8.94 -6.12
CA SER A 211 -7.26 7.62 -6.36
C SER A 211 -8.58 7.42 -5.59
N VAL A 212 -8.73 7.96 -4.37
CA VAL A 212 -10.02 7.99 -3.65
C VAL A 212 -11.10 8.73 -4.46
N ILE A 213 -10.77 9.92 -4.98
CA ILE A 213 -11.69 10.73 -5.77
C ILE A 213 -12.06 10.03 -7.08
N ALA A 214 -11.09 9.44 -7.78
CA ALA A 214 -11.32 8.71 -9.02
C ALA A 214 -12.26 7.50 -8.81
N ASN A 215 -11.99 6.69 -7.78
CA ASN A 215 -12.77 5.50 -7.46
C ASN A 215 -14.16 5.83 -6.88
N SER A 216 -14.30 6.93 -6.13
CA SER A 216 -15.60 7.37 -5.61
C SER A 216 -16.55 7.86 -6.72
N ARG A 217 -16.03 8.56 -7.74
CA ARG A 217 -16.81 8.97 -8.92
C ARG A 217 -17.35 7.78 -9.72
N GLN A 218 -16.56 6.73 -9.86
CA GLN A 218 -16.96 5.50 -10.55
C GLN A 218 -17.99 4.68 -9.75
N SER A 219 -18.09 4.90 -8.43
CA SER A 219 -19.09 4.27 -7.56
C SER A 219 -20.48 4.92 -7.67
N ARG A 220 -20.63 6.10 -8.29
CA ARG A 220 -21.92 6.80 -8.50
C ARG A 220 -22.83 6.16 -9.57
N HIS A 221 -22.78 4.83 -9.76
CA HIS A 221 -23.78 4.15 -10.58
C HIS A 221 -25.13 4.02 -9.82
N PRO A 222 -26.29 4.10 -10.50
CA PRO A 222 -27.59 4.42 -9.89
C PRO A 222 -28.19 3.38 -8.93
N HIS A 223 -27.50 2.26 -8.66
CA HIS A 223 -28.00 1.17 -7.82
C HIS A 223 -27.54 1.25 -6.35
N ALA A 224 -26.67 2.21 -6.00
CA ALA A 224 -26.40 2.56 -4.60
C ALA A 224 -27.48 3.54 -4.09
N ARG A 225 -28.72 3.03 -3.96
CA ARG A 225 -29.92 3.83 -3.67
C ARG A 225 -30.20 4.03 -2.17
N ASN A 226 -29.27 3.68 -1.28
CA ASN A 226 -29.25 4.05 0.14
C ASN A 226 -27.80 4.48 0.43
N GLY A 227 -27.43 5.74 0.61
CA GLY A 227 -27.86 6.62 1.69
C GLY A 227 -26.90 6.44 2.89
N ASP A 228 -26.08 7.45 3.17
CA ASP A 228 -25.47 7.77 4.49
C ASP A 228 -24.05 7.30 4.87
N GLY A 229 -23.20 6.89 3.92
CA GLY A 229 -21.76 6.93 4.17
C GLY A 229 -21.24 8.39 4.17
N PRO A 230 -20.27 8.77 5.03
CA PRO A 230 -19.62 10.08 4.89
C PRO A 230 -19.09 10.23 3.47
N GLY A 231 -19.39 11.35 2.82
CA GLY A 231 -18.90 11.61 1.48
C GLY A 231 -17.39 11.44 1.46
N TYR A 232 -16.86 10.62 0.54
CA TYR A 232 -15.41 10.50 0.35
C TYR A 232 -14.75 11.87 0.12
N GLU A 233 -15.50 12.85 -0.36
CA GLU A 233 -15.13 14.27 -0.43
C GLU A 233 -14.80 14.84 0.96
N THR A 234 -15.70 14.74 1.94
CA THR A 234 -15.49 15.19 3.32
C THR A 234 -14.27 14.51 3.97
N LEU A 235 -14.12 13.19 3.77
CA LEU A 235 -12.99 12.45 4.33
C LEU A 235 -11.66 12.83 3.67
N THR A 236 -11.67 13.00 2.34
CA THR A 236 -10.49 13.44 1.58
C THR A 236 -10.06 14.83 2.04
N GLU A 237 -11.01 15.75 2.23
CA GLU A 237 -10.73 17.08 2.77
C GLU A 237 -10.17 17.03 4.20
N ALA A 238 -10.73 16.19 5.07
CA ALA A 238 -10.24 16.05 6.45
C ALA A 238 -8.81 15.50 6.49
N VAL A 239 -8.51 14.46 5.69
CA VAL A 239 -7.14 13.91 5.57
C VAL A 239 -6.19 14.92 4.93
N GLN A 240 -6.63 15.69 3.94
CA GLN A 240 -5.81 16.73 3.32
C GLN A 240 -5.49 17.87 4.30
N ARG A 241 -6.45 18.31 5.12
CA ARG A 241 -6.22 19.31 6.18
C ARG A 241 -5.22 18.82 7.22
N LEU A 242 -5.38 17.56 7.65
CA LEU A 242 -4.41 16.93 8.54
C LEU A 242 -3.01 16.91 7.92
N TRP A 243 -2.90 16.44 6.68
CA TRP A 243 -1.62 16.36 5.96
C TRP A 243 -0.92 17.71 5.92
N HIS A 244 -1.61 18.78 5.53
CA HIS A 244 -1.03 20.13 5.52
C HIS A 244 -0.64 20.62 6.92
N THR A 245 -1.40 20.26 7.95
CA THR A 245 -1.07 20.63 9.34
C THR A 245 0.21 19.93 9.81
N LEU A 246 0.36 18.64 9.51
CA LEU A 246 1.56 17.87 9.81
C LEU A 246 2.76 18.33 8.98
N ASP A 247 2.53 18.72 7.73
CA ASP A 247 3.57 19.29 6.88
C ASP A 247 4.10 20.62 7.44
N MET A 248 3.19 21.51 7.83
CA MET A 248 3.55 22.75 8.50
C MET A 248 4.34 22.47 9.78
N ALA A 249 3.90 21.49 10.58
CA ALA A 249 4.55 21.06 11.81
C ALA A 249 6.00 20.60 11.60
N CYS A 250 6.23 19.78 10.57
CA CYS A 250 7.57 19.32 10.19
C CYS A 250 8.45 20.44 9.61
N SER A 251 7.84 21.48 9.03
CA SER A 251 8.56 22.59 8.39
C SER A 251 8.96 23.73 9.32
N ILE A 252 8.55 23.70 10.60
CA ILE A 252 8.90 24.76 11.56
C ILE A 252 10.42 24.80 11.75
N ASP A 253 11.01 25.97 11.56
CA ASP A 253 12.42 26.19 11.86
C ASP A 253 12.62 26.25 13.38
N LEU A 254 13.28 25.22 13.93
CA LEU A 254 13.62 25.12 15.35
C LEU A 254 15.04 25.62 15.66
N HIS A 255 15.78 26.15 14.68
CA HIS A 255 17.14 26.66 14.89
C HIS A 255 17.22 27.78 15.94
N PRO A 256 16.23 28.69 16.05
CA PRO A 256 16.23 29.71 17.10
C PRO A 256 16.14 29.15 18.53
N LEU A 257 15.66 27.92 18.72
CA LEU A 257 15.64 27.27 20.03
C LEU A 257 17.04 26.84 20.47
N SER A 258 17.32 27.07 21.75
CA SER A 258 18.50 26.49 22.41
C SER A 258 18.50 24.95 22.34
N GLU A 259 19.68 24.34 22.37
CA GLU A 259 19.83 22.87 22.31
C GLU A 259 19.05 22.16 23.44
N ARG A 260 19.01 22.77 24.63
CA ARG A 260 18.21 22.28 25.77
C ARG A 260 16.70 22.36 25.51
N ALA A 261 16.23 23.46 24.93
CA ALA A 261 14.82 23.62 24.58
C ALA A 261 14.41 22.64 23.48
N ARG A 262 15.26 22.41 22.47
CA ARG A 262 15.07 21.39 21.43
C ARG A 262 15.01 19.97 21.99
N ALA A 263 15.93 19.60 22.88
CA ALA A 263 15.92 18.28 23.52
C ALA A 263 14.64 18.06 24.36
N THR A 264 14.21 19.09 25.09
CA THR A 264 12.97 19.05 25.90
C THR A 264 11.72 18.95 25.01
N LEU A 265 11.69 19.71 23.92
CA LEU A 265 10.63 19.69 22.91
C LEU A 265 10.53 18.30 22.28
N SER A 266 11.65 17.76 21.77
CA SER A 266 11.74 16.43 21.18
C SER A 266 11.26 15.34 22.15
N GLY A 267 11.74 15.37 23.40
CA GLY A 267 11.29 14.43 24.44
C GLY A 267 9.79 14.55 24.79
N THR A 268 9.19 15.72 24.61
CA THR A 268 7.75 15.94 24.81
C THR A 268 6.94 15.47 23.60
N LEU A 269 7.44 15.70 22.37
CA LEU A 269 6.75 15.35 21.13
C LEU A 269 6.86 13.86 20.79
N ALA A 270 7.99 13.20 21.08
CA ALA A 270 8.24 11.80 20.73
C ALA A 270 7.13 10.82 21.15
N PRO A 271 6.66 10.77 22.41
CA PRO A 271 5.60 9.83 22.80
C PRO A 271 4.27 10.13 22.09
N ILE A 272 3.96 11.40 21.84
CA ILE A 272 2.71 11.84 21.21
C ILE A 272 2.74 11.58 19.70
N ALA A 273 3.89 11.80 19.07
CA ALA A 273 4.14 11.45 17.69
C ALA A 273 3.94 9.95 17.46
N ALA A 274 4.45 9.11 18.38
CA ALA A 274 4.29 7.67 18.33
C ALA A 274 2.81 7.24 18.51
N GLU A 275 2.12 7.74 19.54
CA GLU A 275 0.71 7.42 19.77
C GLU A 275 -0.20 7.95 18.66
N GLY A 276 0.07 9.16 18.15
CA GLY A 276 -0.67 9.74 17.02
C GLY A 276 -0.51 8.93 15.74
N CYS A 277 0.71 8.44 15.45
CA CYS A 277 0.96 7.52 14.34
C CYS A 277 0.17 6.21 14.52
N ALA A 278 0.26 5.59 15.70
CA ALA A 278 -0.47 4.36 16.00
C ALA A 278 -1.99 4.55 15.93
N HIS A 279 -2.51 5.71 16.34
CA HIS A 279 -3.92 6.06 16.24
C HIS A 279 -4.38 6.16 14.79
N LEU A 280 -3.63 6.87 13.94
CA LEU A 280 -3.91 6.96 12.50
C LEU A 280 -3.92 5.60 11.81
N HIS A 281 -2.99 4.70 12.18
CA HIS A 281 -2.99 3.32 11.69
C HIS A 281 -4.23 2.54 12.12
N ARG A 282 -4.68 2.68 13.37
CA ARG A 282 -5.92 2.05 13.83
C ARG A 282 -7.16 2.58 13.09
N ILE A 283 -7.21 3.87 12.75
CA ILE A 283 -8.28 4.43 11.90
C ILE A 283 -8.18 3.82 10.49
N ALA A 284 -6.99 3.73 9.90
CA ALA A 284 -6.78 3.14 8.58
C ALA A 284 -7.24 1.68 8.53
N ASP A 285 -6.91 0.88 9.55
CA ASP A 285 -7.31 -0.52 9.64
C ASP A 285 -8.83 -0.68 9.79
N ALA A 286 -9.47 0.21 10.56
CA ALA A 286 -10.93 0.25 10.67
C ALA A 286 -11.58 0.58 9.32
N VAL A 287 -11.05 1.54 8.56
CA VAL A 287 -11.54 1.89 7.22
C VAL A 287 -11.44 0.72 6.24
N GLU A 288 -10.35 -0.06 6.26
CA GLU A 288 -10.21 -1.24 5.38
C GLU A 288 -11.16 -2.39 5.76
N GLN A 289 -11.47 -2.52 7.06
CA GLN A 289 -12.27 -3.62 7.60
C GLN A 289 -13.77 -3.31 7.66
N ASP A 290 -14.22 -2.15 7.18
CA ASP A 290 -15.58 -1.63 7.44
C ASP A 290 -15.91 -1.59 8.94
N GLY A 291 -14.91 -1.35 9.79
CA GLY A 291 -15.02 -1.28 11.23
C GLY A 291 -15.25 0.14 11.74
N ILE A 292 -15.60 0.25 13.02
CA ILE A 292 -15.78 1.54 13.71
C ILE A 292 -14.38 2.08 14.09
N PRO A 293 -13.95 3.26 13.62
CA PRO A 293 -12.66 3.81 14.00
C PRO A 293 -12.63 4.21 15.49
N PRO A 294 -11.45 4.08 16.14
CA PRO A 294 -11.30 4.44 17.55
C PRO A 294 -11.48 5.95 17.76
N ARG A 295 -11.92 6.35 18.96
CA ARG A 295 -11.97 7.77 19.34
C ARG A 295 -10.58 8.30 19.68
N PRO A 296 -10.25 9.54 19.30
CA PRO A 296 -9.00 10.18 19.68
C PRO A 296 -9.00 10.77 21.09
N GLU A 297 -9.90 10.35 22.00
CA GLU A 297 -10.04 10.93 23.36
C GLU A 297 -8.73 10.87 24.16
N GLY A 298 -8.09 9.70 24.24
CA GLY A 298 -6.79 9.55 24.93
C GLY A 298 -5.67 10.36 24.28
N LEU A 299 -5.59 10.34 22.94
CA LEU A 299 -4.61 11.14 22.19
C LEU A 299 -4.83 12.65 22.41
N GLN A 300 -6.07 13.10 22.53
CA GLN A 300 -6.40 14.50 22.78
C GLN A 300 -5.98 14.95 24.18
N GLU A 301 -6.11 14.09 25.18
CA GLU A 301 -5.62 14.33 26.53
C GLU A 301 -4.08 14.45 26.55
N ASP A 302 -3.39 13.57 25.84
CA ASP A 302 -1.93 13.60 25.69
C ASP A 302 -1.45 14.88 24.98
N LEU A 303 -2.11 15.24 23.87
CA LEU A 303 -1.86 16.49 23.14
C LEU A 303 -2.10 17.72 24.02
N GLY A 304 -3.17 17.71 24.82
CA GLY A 304 -3.48 18.76 25.78
C GLY A 304 -2.40 18.91 26.85
N THR A 305 -1.93 17.79 27.40
CA THR A 305 -0.87 17.74 28.41
C THR A 305 0.45 18.25 27.86
N ALA A 306 0.85 17.85 26.65
CA ALA A 306 2.06 18.39 26.02
C ALA A 306 1.96 19.88 25.74
N ARG A 307 0.82 20.36 25.22
CA ARG A 307 0.62 21.79 24.99
C ARG A 307 0.78 22.61 26.28
N GLN A 308 0.28 22.10 27.40
CA GLN A 308 0.47 22.73 28.71
C GLN A 308 1.95 22.76 29.13
N ARG A 309 2.68 21.64 28.94
CA ARG A 309 4.13 21.57 29.22
C ARG A 309 4.93 22.54 28.35
N LEU A 310 4.63 22.63 27.06
CA LEU A 310 5.27 23.56 26.13
C LEU A 310 4.97 25.03 26.48
N GLY A 311 3.73 25.32 26.91
CA GLY A 311 3.35 26.66 27.38
C GLY A 311 4.12 27.07 28.64
N ASN A 312 4.29 26.15 29.59
CA ASN A 312 5.08 26.39 30.81
C ASN A 312 6.56 26.63 30.45
N LEU A 313 7.12 25.85 29.52
CA LEU A 313 8.49 26.03 29.05
C LEU A 313 8.69 27.39 28.37
N GLY A 314 7.77 27.78 27.49
CA GLY A 314 7.84 29.07 26.78
C GLY A 314 7.68 30.30 27.68
N SER A 315 7.07 30.16 28.86
CA SER A 315 6.93 31.27 29.82
C SER A 315 8.26 31.73 30.45
N ALA A 316 9.27 30.85 30.45
CA ALA A 316 10.59 31.10 31.02
C ALA A 316 11.66 31.44 29.96
N LEU A 317 11.29 31.50 28.68
CA LEU A 317 12.20 31.70 27.54
C LEU A 317 12.09 33.11 26.94
N PRO A 318 13.12 33.57 26.21
CA PRO A 318 13.08 34.85 25.51
C PRO A 318 12.00 34.86 24.39
N ASP A 319 11.61 36.06 23.93
CA ASP A 319 10.43 36.24 23.08
C ASP A 319 10.51 35.51 21.72
N ASP A 320 11.71 35.35 21.17
CA ASP A 320 11.98 34.62 19.93
C ASP A 320 11.76 33.11 20.08
N GLU A 321 12.31 32.47 21.13
CA GLU A 321 12.08 31.05 21.43
C GLU A 321 10.62 30.77 21.83
N LYS A 322 10.02 31.70 22.58
CA LYS A 322 8.62 31.60 23.03
C LYS A 322 7.64 31.57 21.85
N ALA A 323 7.86 32.37 20.81
CA ALA A 323 7.00 32.38 19.63
C ALA A 323 6.95 31.01 18.93
N GLN A 324 8.09 30.30 18.89
CA GLN A 324 8.17 28.98 18.25
C GLN A 324 7.41 27.91 19.04
N LEU A 325 7.54 27.90 20.37
CA LEU A 325 6.80 26.97 21.22
C LEU A 325 5.28 27.22 21.18
N ILE A 326 4.87 28.48 21.05
CA ILE A 326 3.45 28.83 20.82
C ILE A 326 2.98 28.29 19.47
N ALA A 327 3.76 28.45 18.41
CA ALA A 327 3.42 27.93 17.08
C ALA A 327 3.27 26.40 17.09
N VAL A 328 4.22 25.68 17.71
CA VAL A 328 4.13 24.21 17.89
C VAL A 328 2.87 23.84 18.68
N GLY A 329 2.59 24.53 19.78
CA GLY A 329 1.41 24.28 20.61
C GLY A 329 0.08 24.50 19.87
N LEU A 330 0.02 25.50 18.97
CA LEU A 330 -1.14 25.74 18.11
C LEU A 330 -1.32 24.62 17.08
N ILE A 331 -0.24 24.17 16.47
CA ILE A 331 -0.24 23.08 15.50
C ILE A 331 -0.69 21.77 16.14
N LEU A 332 -0.22 21.43 17.35
CA LEU A 332 -0.70 20.25 18.08
C LEU A 332 -2.20 20.29 18.36
N ARG A 333 -2.75 21.48 18.64
CA ARG A 333 -4.19 21.67 18.80
C ARG A 333 -4.93 21.39 17.48
N GLU A 334 -4.45 21.93 16.37
CA GLU A 334 -5.04 21.69 15.05
C GLU A 334 -4.96 20.22 14.62
N VAL A 335 -3.85 19.53 14.92
CA VAL A 335 -3.73 18.07 14.72
C VAL A 335 -4.85 17.34 15.47
N GLY A 336 -5.07 17.66 16.75
CA GLY A 336 -6.15 17.06 17.54
C GLY A 336 -7.55 17.32 16.96
N THR A 337 -7.82 18.55 16.51
CA THR A 337 -9.09 18.89 15.85
C THR A 337 -9.30 18.09 14.56
N ASN A 338 -8.25 17.97 13.74
CA ASN A 338 -8.30 17.23 12.48
C ASN A 338 -8.49 15.71 12.70
N MET A 339 -7.94 15.14 13.77
CA MET A 339 -8.20 13.72 14.13
C MET A 339 -9.70 13.46 14.36
N TYR A 340 -10.40 14.35 15.06
CA TYR A 340 -11.85 14.24 15.25
C TYR A 340 -12.62 14.38 13.94
N ALA A 341 -12.24 15.35 13.11
CA ALA A 341 -12.87 15.58 11.82
C ALA A 341 -12.76 14.37 10.87
N ILE A 342 -11.74 13.52 11.05
CA ILE A 342 -11.58 12.26 10.33
C ILE A 342 -12.43 11.14 10.96
N ALA A 343 -12.42 11.01 12.29
CA ALA A 343 -13.08 9.91 12.99
C ALA A 343 -14.62 10.04 13.00
N GLU A 344 -15.16 11.25 13.10
CA GLU A 344 -16.60 11.48 13.28
C GLU A 344 -17.45 11.07 12.06
N PRO A 345 -17.10 11.47 10.82
CA PRO A 345 -17.90 11.11 9.65
C PRO A 345 -17.91 9.58 9.43
N LEU A 346 -16.81 8.89 9.75
CA LEU A 346 -16.68 7.43 9.64
C LEU A 346 -17.59 6.66 10.60
N ARG A 347 -18.13 7.30 11.64
CA ARG A 347 -18.95 6.66 12.68
C ARG A 347 -20.44 6.92 12.56
N GLY A 348 -20.84 8.03 11.93
CA GLY A 348 -22.24 8.43 11.79
C GLY A 348 -23.13 7.46 11.00
N ASN A 349 -22.57 6.43 10.38
CA ASN A 349 -23.26 5.50 9.48
C ASN A 349 -23.99 4.33 10.21
N ASP A 350 -23.76 4.11 11.51
CA ASP A 350 -24.39 3.00 12.25
C ASP A 350 -25.78 3.32 12.84
N ASN A 351 -26.16 4.59 12.97
CA ASN A 351 -27.48 4.97 13.49
C ASN A 351 -28.63 4.77 12.48
N ALA A 352 -28.35 4.40 11.23
CA ALA A 352 -29.36 4.13 10.21
C ALA A 352 -29.81 2.65 10.15
N GLY A 353 -29.17 1.75 10.91
CA GLY A 353 -29.46 0.30 10.91
C GLY A 353 -30.34 -0.21 12.06
N GLY A 354 -30.79 0.68 12.96
CA GLY A 354 -31.45 0.32 14.22
C GLY A 354 -32.88 0.87 14.41
N GLY A 355 -33.59 1.16 13.32
CA GLY A 355 -34.99 1.63 13.34
C GLY A 355 -35.97 0.61 12.79
#